data_AF-A0A8T3ZQB8-F1
#
_entry.id   AF-A0A8T3ZQB8-F1
#
_cell.length_a   1.000
_cell.length_b   1.000
_cell.length_c   1.000
_cell.angle_alpha   90.00
_cell.angle_beta   90.00
_cell.angle_gamma   90.00
#
_symmetry.space_group_name_H-M   'P 1'
#
loop_
_entity.id
_entity.type
_entity.pdbx_description
1 polymer ?
#
loop_
_entity_poly.entity_id
_entity_poly.type
_entity_poly.pdbx_seq_one_letter_code
_entity_poly.pdbx_strand_id
1 'polypeptide(L)'
;MKKNVDYIFLGQNLGKFPAEVCTSCGEQVFEEEITRKISAITKQKGLWGLNDRARVNQIGGSVGITINKKIAQFLALKKGEEVILYPENKIKGEKNG
;
A
#
# COMPACT_ATOMS: atom_id res chain seq x y z
N MET A 1 1.95 -11.03 23.21
CA MET A 1 0.54 -11.22 23.65
C MET A 1 -0.32 -11.57 22.46
N LYS A 2 -1.09 -12.68 22.49
CA LYS A 2 -2.01 -13.03 21.39
C LYS A 2 -3.25 -12.14 21.41
N LYS A 3 -3.59 -11.51 20.29
CA LYS A 3 -4.85 -10.77 20.10
C LYS A 3 -5.25 -10.73 18.63
N ASN A 4 -6.54 -10.51 18.37
CA ASN A 4 -7.03 -10.22 17.02
C ASN A 4 -6.75 -8.76 16.68
N VAL A 5 -6.08 -8.52 15.56
CA VAL A 5 -5.70 -7.19 15.07
C VAL A 5 -6.26 -6.96 13.67
N ASP A 6 -6.66 -5.73 13.37
CA ASP A 6 -7.01 -5.32 12.01
C ASP A 6 -5.77 -5.40 11.11
N TYR A 7 -5.88 -6.08 9.98
CA TYR A 7 -4.84 -6.13 8.96
C TYR A 7 -5.18 -5.18 7.82
N ILE A 8 -4.53 -4.02 7.79
CA ILE A 8 -4.73 -3.00 6.76
C ILE A 8 -3.63 -3.16 5.71
N PHE A 9 -4.03 -3.43 4.47
CA PHE A 9 -3.12 -3.55 3.33
C PHE A 9 -3.58 -2.62 2.22
N LEU A 10 -2.70 -1.72 1.75
CA LEU A 10 -3.04 -0.71 0.72
C LEU A 10 -4.28 0.12 1.06
N GLY A 11 -4.40 0.55 2.33
CA GLY A 11 -5.55 1.31 2.82
C GLY A 11 -6.85 0.50 2.95
N GLN A 12 -6.87 -0.78 2.55
CA GLN A 12 -8.03 -1.65 2.73
C GLN A 12 -7.88 -2.53 3.97
N ASN A 13 -8.92 -2.55 4.81
CA ASN A 13 -9.02 -3.53 5.87
C ASN A 13 -9.33 -4.92 5.26
N LEU A 14 -8.44 -5.89 5.49
CA LEU A 14 -8.58 -7.27 5.03
C LEU A 14 -9.32 -8.17 6.03
N GLY A 15 -9.58 -7.66 7.23
CA GLY A 15 -10.21 -8.36 8.34
C GLY A 15 -9.38 -8.29 9.61
N LYS A 16 -9.87 -8.98 10.65
CA LYS A 16 -9.17 -9.16 11.92
C LYS A 16 -8.57 -10.54 11.99
N PHE A 17 -7.28 -10.62 12.33
CA PHE A 17 -6.55 -11.88 12.37
C PHE A 17 -5.82 -12.04 13.70
N PRO A 18 -5.69 -13.28 14.22
CA PRO A 18 -4.90 -13.53 15.40
C PRO A 18 -3.42 -13.28 15.10
N ALA A 19 -2.79 -12.47 15.94
CA ALA A 19 -1.37 -12.15 15.88
C ALA A 19 -0.75 -12.23 17.27
N GLU A 20 0.52 -12.59 17.33
CA GLU A 20 1.36 -12.31 18.47
C GLU A 20 1.86 -10.88 18.38
N VAL A 21 1.43 -10.05 19.33
CA VAL A 21 1.83 -8.65 19.39
C VAL A 21 2.87 -8.46 20.48
N CYS A 22 4.03 -7.93 20.10
CA CYS A 22 5.08 -7.55 21.04
C CYS A 22 4.56 -6.43 21.95
N THR A 23 4.67 -6.63 23.27
CA THR A 23 4.22 -5.63 24.25
C THR A 23 5.17 -4.45 24.39
N SER A 24 6.39 -4.56 23.86
CA SER A 24 7.41 -3.50 23.91
C SER A 24 7.37 -2.59 22.68
N CYS A 25 7.40 -3.16 21.46
CA CYS A 25 7.47 -2.39 20.21
C CYS A 25 6.19 -2.40 19.36
N GLY A 26 5.20 -3.25 19.69
CA GLY A 26 3.95 -3.34 18.92
C GLY A 26 4.02 -4.15 17.63
N GLU A 27 5.18 -4.76 17.32
CA GLU A 27 5.33 -5.66 16.17
C GLU A 27 4.31 -6.80 16.21
N GLN A 28 3.77 -7.13 15.04
CA GLN A 28 2.72 -8.13 14.87
C GLN A 28 3.26 -9.30 14.07
N VAL A 29 3.32 -10.48 14.69
CA VAL A 29 3.76 -11.71 14.04
C VAL A 29 2.53 -12.60 13.83
N PHE A 30 2.34 -13.04 12.59
CA PHE A 30 1.23 -13.90 12.20
C PHE A 30 1.74 -15.32 11.95
N GLU A 31 0.99 -16.31 12.42
CA GLU A 31 1.28 -17.71 12.13
C GLU A 31 1.17 -17.99 10.62
N GLU A 32 1.83 -19.04 10.14
CA GLU A 32 1.91 -19.35 8.72
C GLU A 32 0.52 -19.56 8.08
N GLU A 33 -0.36 -20.29 8.76
CA GLU A 33 -1.72 -20.53 8.27
C GLU A 33 -2.50 -19.22 8.09
N ILE A 34 -2.34 -18.28 9.02
CA ILE A 34 -2.97 -16.95 8.97
C ILE A 34 -2.38 -16.14 7.82
N THR A 35 -1.07 -16.19 7.64
CA THR A 35 -0.38 -15.53 6.53
C THR A 35 -0.87 -16.06 5.16
N ARG A 36 -1.11 -17.37 5.05
CA ARG A 36 -1.70 -17.98 3.85
C ARG A 36 -3.14 -17.49 3.61
N LYS A 37 -3.96 -17.39 4.66
CA LYS A 37 -5.33 -16.84 4.58
C LYS A 37 -5.33 -15.37 4.13
N ILE A 38 -4.50 -14.54 4.77
CA ILE A 38 -4.31 -13.13 4.39
C ILE A 38 -3.91 -13.05 2.92
N SER A 39 -2.92 -13.84 2.49
CA SER A 39 -2.46 -13.86 1.09
C SER A 39 -3.57 -14.25 0.10
N ALA A 40 -4.42 -15.22 0.45
CA ALA A 40 -5.55 -15.61 -0.38
C ALA A 40 -6.59 -14.47 -0.51
N ILE A 41 -6.92 -13.79 0.59
CA ILE A 41 -7.81 -12.63 0.60
C ILE A 41 -7.22 -11.49 -0.23
N THR A 42 -5.94 -11.21 -0.06
CA THR A 42 -5.21 -10.18 -0.83
C THR A 42 -5.25 -10.47 -2.33
N LYS A 43 -5.11 -11.74 -2.74
CA LYS A 43 -5.25 -12.16 -4.15
C LYS A 43 -6.69 -12.03 -4.64
N GLN A 44 -7.67 -12.49 -3.85
CA GLN A 44 -9.09 -12.41 -4.20
C GLN A 44 -9.56 -10.96 -4.39
N LYS A 45 -9.08 -10.04 -3.55
CA LYS A 45 -9.37 -8.61 -3.66
C LYS A 45 -8.55 -7.90 -4.75
N GLY A 46 -7.70 -8.62 -5.50
CA GLY A 46 -6.84 -8.04 -6.55
C GLY A 46 -5.70 -7.16 -6.01
N LEU A 47 -5.48 -7.15 -4.70
CA LEU A 47 -4.48 -6.32 -4.01
C LEU A 47 -3.06 -6.89 -4.11
N TRP A 48 -2.95 -8.19 -4.36
CA TRP A 48 -1.66 -8.88 -4.33
C TRP A 48 -0.72 -8.33 -5.39
N GLY A 49 0.43 -7.79 -4.98
CA GLY A 49 1.41 -7.19 -5.89
C GLY A 49 0.96 -5.90 -6.58
N LEU A 50 0.08 -5.11 -5.94
CA LEU A 50 -0.20 -3.73 -6.33
C LEU A 50 0.86 -2.74 -5.80
N ASN A 51 1.58 -3.10 -4.74
CA ASN A 51 2.80 -2.39 -4.33
C ASN A 51 3.89 -2.69 -5.35
N ASP A 52 3.96 -1.85 -6.39
CA ASP A 52 4.96 -1.94 -7.45
C ASP A 52 5.57 -0.57 -7.71
N ARG A 53 6.75 -0.56 -8.34
CA ARG A 53 7.50 0.67 -8.61
C ARG A 53 6.77 1.52 -9.64
N ALA A 54 6.50 2.77 -9.29
CA ALA A 54 6.18 3.81 -10.25
C ALA A 54 7.46 4.47 -10.75
N ARG A 55 7.48 4.94 -12.00
CA ARG A 55 8.61 5.71 -12.54
C ARG A 55 8.27 7.19 -12.52
N VAL A 56 9.13 7.99 -11.91
CA VAL A 56 9.07 9.45 -11.98
C VAL A 56 9.90 9.90 -13.18
N ASN A 57 9.31 10.71 -14.06
CA ASN A 57 9.94 11.25 -15.26
C ASN A 57 9.74 12.76 -15.32
N GLN A 58 10.64 13.47 -16.01
CA GLN A 58 10.45 14.87 -16.36
C GLN A 58 9.67 14.96 -17.68
N ILE A 59 8.60 15.77 -17.72
CA ILE A 59 7.80 16.05 -18.91
C ILE A 59 7.75 17.58 -19.09
N GLY A 60 8.62 18.10 -19.95
CA GLY A 60 8.81 19.54 -20.08
C GLY A 60 9.20 20.18 -18.75
N GLY A 61 8.43 21.18 -18.30
CA GLY A 61 8.62 21.84 -16.99
C GLY A 61 7.96 21.13 -15.80
N SER A 62 7.30 19.98 -16.00
CA SER A 62 6.55 19.27 -14.96
C SER A 62 7.10 17.87 -14.67
N VAL A 63 6.72 17.30 -13.53
CA VAL A 63 7.01 15.91 -13.17
C VAL A 63 5.82 15.03 -13.55
N GLY A 64 6.09 13.95 -14.29
CA GLY A 64 5.12 12.91 -14.61
C GLY A 64 5.41 11.62 -13.84
N ILE A 65 4.37 10.98 -13.31
CA ILE A 65 4.48 9.66 -12.67
C ILE A 65 3.84 8.63 -13.60
N THR A 66 4.63 7.66 -14.04
CA THR A 66 4.15 6.51 -14.79
C THR A 66 3.77 5.39 -13.83
N ILE A 67 2.47 5.13 -13.72
CA ILE A 67 1.92 3.97 -13.01
C ILE A 67 1.86 2.76 -13.94
N ASN A 68 2.08 1.57 -13.39
CA ASN A 68 1.96 0.34 -14.17
C ASN A 68 0.48 0.05 -14.54
N LYS A 69 0.28 -0.82 -15.53
CA LYS A 69 -1.06 -1.19 -16.02
C LYS A 69 -1.95 -1.77 -14.92
N LYS A 70 -1.38 -2.52 -13.98
CA LYS A 70 -2.11 -3.21 -12.92
C LYS A 70 -2.73 -2.24 -11.92
N ILE A 71 -1.95 -1.26 -11.45
CA ILE A 71 -2.43 -0.19 -10.56
C ILE A 71 -3.47 0.66 -11.30
N ALA A 72 -3.21 1.02 -12.56
CA ALA A 72 -4.17 1.77 -13.36
C ALA A 72 -5.52 1.05 -13.49
N GLN A 73 -5.51 -0.26 -13.75
CA GLN A 73 -6.73 -1.07 -13.82
C GLN A 73 -7.43 -1.20 -12.47
N PHE A 74 -6.67 -1.40 -11.39
CA PHE A 74 -7.23 -1.51 -10.04
C PHE A 74 -7.93 -0.23 -9.58
N LEU A 75 -7.34 0.93 -9.89
CA LEU A 75 -7.92 2.25 -9.62
C LEU A 75 -8.95 2.67 -10.68
N ALA A 76 -9.23 1.83 -11.68
CA ALA A 76 -10.11 2.09 -12.81
C ALA A 76 -9.78 3.39 -13.59
N LEU A 77 -8.48 3.72 -13.67
CA LEU A 77 -8.03 4.96 -14.26
C LEU A 77 -8.22 4.99 -15.78
N LYS A 78 -8.65 6.13 -16.31
CA LYS A 78 -8.92 6.43 -17.71
C LYS A 78 -7.98 7.52 -18.21
N LYS A 79 -7.54 7.36 -19.47
CA LYS A 79 -6.69 8.35 -20.13
C LYS A 79 -7.40 9.72 -20.15
N GLY A 80 -6.72 10.74 -19.63
CA GLY A 80 -7.20 12.13 -19.64
C GLY A 80 -8.13 12.50 -18.50
N GLU A 81 -8.39 11.61 -17.54
CA GLU A 81 -9.08 12.00 -16.32
C GLU A 81 -8.15 12.80 -15.39
N GLU A 82 -8.73 13.66 -14.56
CA GLU A 82 -8.02 14.35 -13.50
C GLU A 82 -8.12 13.55 -12.19
N VAL A 83 -7.02 13.49 -11.45
CA VAL A 83 -6.96 12.85 -10.13
C VAL A 83 -6.35 13.81 -9.11
N ILE A 84 -6.75 13.68 -7.85
CA ILE A 84 -6.16 14.44 -6.74
C ILE A 84 -5.11 13.57 -6.07
N LEU A 85 -3.90 14.09 -5.95
CA LEU A 85 -2.81 13.45 -5.23
C LEU A 85 -2.72 14.04 -3.81
N TYR A 86 -2.89 13.18 -2.80
CA TYR A 86 -2.68 13.54 -1.40
C TYR A 86 -1.31 12.99 -0.94
N PRO A 87 -0.39 13.85 -0.49
CA PRO A 87 0.87 13.39 0.08
C PRO A 87 0.65 12.85 1.49
N GLU A 88 0.97 11.58 1.74
CA GLU A 88 0.86 10.98 3.08
C GLU A 88 2.05 11.30 3.98
N ASN A 89 3.24 11.51 3.41
CA ASN A 89 4.46 11.83 4.15
C ASN A 89 5.18 13.00 3.50
N LYS A 90 5.47 14.05 4.27
CA LYS A 90 6.39 15.13 3.86
C LYS A 90 7.77 14.82 4.40
N ILE A 91 8.73 14.61 3.52
CA ILE A 91 10.13 14.85 3.88
C ILE A 91 10.25 16.37 4.02
N LYS A 92 10.60 16.88 5.21
CA LYS A 92 10.98 18.28 5.37
C LYS A 92 12.16 18.51 4.42
N GLY A 93 11.98 19.33 3.39
CA GLY A 93 13.05 19.65 2.45
C GLY A 93 14.27 20.14 3.22
N GLU A 94 15.42 19.54 2.94
CA GLU A 94 16.71 20.13 3.29
C GLU A 94 16.73 21.54 2.69
N LYS A 95 16.79 22.55 3.56
CA LYS A 95 17.14 23.89 3.13
C LYS A 95 18.60 23.81 2.72
N ASN A 96 18.86 23.73 1.42
CA ASN A 96 20.19 23.99 0.89
C ASN A 96 20.53 25.45 1.27
N GLY A 97 21.50 25.58 2.19
CA GLY A 97 22.15 26.84 2.53
C GLY A 97 23.11 27.28 1.46
#